data_AF-A0A1H2CTT8-F1
#
_entry.id   AF-A0A1H2CTT8-F1
#
_cell.length_a   1.000
_cell.length_b   1.000
_cell.length_c   1.000
_cell.angle_alpha   90.00
_cell.angle_beta   90.00
_cell.angle_gamma   90.00
#
_symmetry.space_group_name_H-M   'P 1'
#
loop_
_entity.id
_entity.type
_entity.pdbx_description
1 polymer ?
#
loop_
_entity_poly.entity_id
_entity_poly.type
_entity_poly.pdbx_seq_one_letter_code
_entity_poly.pdbx_strand_id
1 'polypeptide(L)'
;MGGPSRGSSAAGGPPAGGPPPSRAAGPSRAGGYELPPAYGYGTPLPNQTAVSPSPEAPVQSTEHVSRETPGMDEDDPPLAMEALRAVQILNPSGEIIMPRPDHPRVICVANQKGGVGKTTTTVNLAVALALHGNRVLVVDLDPQGNASTGLNVPHHAGVPDVYDCLIDNVPLAEVAQQVDGIPNLYCVPATIDLAGAEIELVSVVARESRLARAIAGHPVKFDYVFIDCPPSLGLLTVNALCAAQEVLIPIQCEYYALEGLNQLINNINLVRQHLNPTLDVSTILLTMYDRRTRLADAVEQDVRNHFGAKVLNAVIPRNVRVSEAPSYGQSVLTYDPGSRGATSYFEAALELAVRGVNTGGAA
;
A
#
# COMPACT_ATOMS: atom_id res chain seq x y z
N MET A 1 -46.85 54.47 15.06
CA MET A 1 -46.21 54.85 16.33
C MET A 1 -45.07 53.88 16.54
N GLY A 2 -43.80 54.22 16.62
CA GLY A 2 -43.09 55.47 16.77
C GLY A 2 -41.76 55.06 17.42
N GLY A 3 -40.65 55.15 16.68
CA GLY A 3 -39.35 55.37 17.32
C GLY A 3 -39.35 56.75 18.00
N PRO A 4 -38.23 57.24 18.60
CA PRO A 4 -36.94 57.16 17.91
C PRO A 4 -35.64 57.22 18.79
N SER A 5 -34.52 56.93 18.09
CA SER A 5 -33.28 57.74 18.01
C SER A 5 -32.29 57.86 19.19
N ARG A 6 -31.01 57.49 18.96
CA ARG A 6 -29.83 58.30 18.52
C ARG A 6 -29.05 58.86 19.72
N GLY A 7 -27.73 59.07 19.73
CA GLY A 7 -26.67 59.04 18.70
C GLY A 7 -25.30 58.87 19.42
N SER A 8 -24.26 58.34 18.78
CA SER A 8 -23.31 58.96 17.83
C SER A 8 -22.28 59.92 18.44
N SER A 9 -21.00 59.59 18.35
CA SER A 9 -19.95 60.29 17.56
C SER A 9 -18.57 59.77 18.01
N ALA A 10 -17.75 59.24 17.08
CA ALA A 10 -16.62 59.90 16.40
C ALA A 10 -15.43 60.12 17.37
N ALA A 11 -14.14 59.92 17.06
CA ALA A 11 -13.39 59.73 15.84
C ALA A 11 -12.01 59.16 16.24
N GLY A 12 -11.27 58.54 15.30
CA GLY A 12 -9.83 58.31 15.49
C GLY A 12 -9.25 57.13 14.72
N GLY A 13 -8.71 57.39 13.54
CA GLY A 13 -7.66 56.59 12.92
C GLY A 13 -6.76 57.51 12.08
N PRO A 14 -5.67 57.02 11.46
CA PRO A 14 -4.77 55.92 11.81
C PRO A 14 -3.32 56.46 12.00
N PRO A 15 -2.25 55.63 11.98
CA PRO A 15 -1.66 55.32 10.68
C PRO A 15 -1.06 53.91 10.51
N ALA A 16 -0.82 53.62 9.25
CA ALA A 16 -0.19 52.45 8.64
C ALA A 16 1.14 52.01 9.27
N GLY A 17 1.27 50.70 9.49
CA GLY A 17 2.56 50.04 9.64
C GLY A 17 3.15 49.72 8.27
N GLY A 18 4.14 50.50 7.84
CA GLY A 18 4.97 50.20 6.68
C GLY A 18 6.00 49.08 6.98
N PRO A 19 6.57 48.46 5.93
CA PRO A 19 7.54 47.37 6.09
C PRO A 19 8.92 47.93 6.49
N PRO A 20 9.76 47.18 7.24
CA PRO A 20 11.13 47.57 7.50
C PRO A 20 12.06 47.27 6.29
N PRO A 21 13.24 47.91 6.22
CA PRO A 21 13.86 48.29 4.96
C PRO A 21 14.84 47.27 4.38
N SER A 22 14.97 47.33 3.06
CA SER A 22 16.08 46.78 2.26
C SER A 22 17.42 47.41 2.64
N ARG A 23 18.45 46.59 2.87
CA ARG A 23 19.85 47.02 2.90
C ARG A 23 20.70 46.27 1.89
N ALA A 24 21.08 47.05 0.87
CA ALA A 24 22.31 47.13 0.10
C ALA A 24 23.23 45.90 -0.06
N ALA A 25 23.55 45.69 -1.34
CA ALA A 25 24.58 44.82 -1.90
C ALA A 25 26.03 45.21 -1.51
N GLY A 26 26.89 44.20 -1.48
CA GLY A 26 28.36 44.26 -1.41
C GLY A 26 28.93 42.84 -1.62
N PRO A 27 30.15 42.69 -2.18
CA PRO A 27 30.37 41.84 -3.35
C PRO A 27 30.70 40.37 -3.06
N SER A 28 30.18 39.47 -3.89
CA SER A 28 30.58 38.07 -3.99
C SER A 28 31.97 37.98 -4.63
N ARG A 29 32.98 37.60 -3.85
CA ARG A 29 34.29 37.18 -4.35
C ARG A 29 34.22 35.73 -4.82
N ALA A 30 34.61 35.53 -6.07
CA ALA A 30 34.95 34.23 -6.64
C ALA A 30 36.14 33.61 -5.88
N GLY A 31 35.99 32.36 -5.49
CA GLY A 31 37.07 31.50 -5.00
C GLY A 31 36.98 30.19 -5.74
N GLY A 32 37.76 30.07 -6.81
CA GLY A 32 37.97 28.81 -7.52
C GLY A 32 38.77 27.85 -6.65
N TYR A 33 38.39 26.58 -6.70
CA TYR A 33 39.25 25.49 -6.26
C TYR A 33 39.75 24.77 -7.50
N GLU A 34 41.04 24.98 -7.77
CA GLU A 34 41.83 24.30 -8.80
C GLU A 34 42.08 22.83 -8.42
N LEU A 35 41.99 21.97 -9.43
CA LEU A 35 42.41 20.56 -9.40
C LEU A 35 43.95 20.47 -9.36
N PRO A 36 44.55 19.55 -8.58
CA PRO A 36 45.99 19.34 -8.62
C PRO A 36 46.43 18.55 -9.86
N PRO A 37 47.65 18.78 -10.37
CA PRO A 37 48.09 18.32 -11.68
C PRO A 37 48.58 16.86 -11.70
N ALA A 38 48.41 16.25 -12.86
CA ALA A 38 48.88 14.93 -13.25
C ALA A 38 50.42 14.86 -13.30
N TYR A 39 50.98 13.80 -12.72
CA TYR A 39 52.39 13.44 -12.88
C TYR A 39 52.60 12.77 -14.23
N GLY A 40 53.44 13.39 -15.07
CA GLY A 40 54.05 12.78 -16.23
C GLY A 40 55.41 12.17 -15.88
N TYR A 41 55.70 11.01 -16.44
CA TYR A 41 57.07 10.52 -16.63
C TYR A 41 57.25 10.18 -18.11
N GLY A 42 58.29 10.77 -18.69
CA GLY A 42 58.56 10.81 -20.12
C GLY A 42 59.21 9.55 -20.70
N THR A 43 59.09 9.45 -22.01
CA THR A 43 59.94 8.69 -22.92
C THR A 43 61.25 9.45 -23.22
N PRO A 44 62.31 8.72 -23.62
CA PRO A 44 62.63 8.66 -25.06
C PRO A 44 62.99 7.24 -25.59
N LEU A 45 62.66 7.01 -26.87
CA LEU A 45 63.04 5.91 -27.78
C LEU A 45 64.54 6.00 -28.20
N PRO A 46 65.16 5.14 -29.05
CA PRO A 46 64.63 4.01 -29.87
C PRO A 46 65.51 2.71 -29.89
N ASN A 47 65.00 1.57 -30.38
CA ASN A 47 65.47 0.93 -31.63
C ASN A 47 64.70 -0.37 -31.97
N GLN A 48 64.68 -0.65 -33.26
CA GLN A 48 63.93 -1.66 -34.00
C GLN A 48 64.41 -3.10 -33.76
N THR A 49 63.49 -4.07 -33.83
CA THR A 49 63.66 -5.30 -34.64
C THR A 49 62.30 -5.98 -34.84
N ALA A 50 61.99 -6.24 -36.11
CA ALA A 50 60.80 -6.94 -36.56
C ALA A 50 61.08 -8.44 -36.67
N VAL A 51 60.12 -9.28 -36.27
CA VAL A 51 59.93 -10.64 -36.84
C VAL A 51 58.43 -10.98 -36.87
N SER A 52 57.98 -11.40 -38.04
CA SER A 52 56.60 -11.74 -38.44
C SER A 52 56.16 -13.15 -37.96
N PRO A 53 54.86 -13.53 -38.11
CA PRO A 53 54.19 -14.61 -37.35
C PRO A 53 54.01 -15.93 -38.14
N SER A 54 53.54 -17.00 -37.46
CA SER A 54 52.64 -18.11 -37.92
C SER A 54 52.92 -19.45 -37.19
N PRO A 55 52.03 -20.48 -37.18
CA PRO A 55 50.57 -20.51 -37.42
C PRO A 55 49.76 -21.35 -36.38
N GLU A 56 48.43 -21.28 -36.53
CA GLU A 56 47.34 -21.97 -35.83
C GLU A 56 47.28 -23.50 -35.98
N ALA A 57 46.66 -24.18 -35.01
CA ALA A 57 45.78 -25.35 -35.15
C ALA A 57 45.10 -25.71 -33.79
N PRO A 58 43.99 -26.46 -33.73
CA PRO A 58 42.64 -26.10 -34.17
C PRO A 58 41.60 -26.11 -33.02
N VAL A 59 40.47 -25.46 -33.30
CA VAL A 59 39.26 -25.35 -32.46
C VAL A 59 38.62 -26.73 -32.23
N GLN A 60 38.40 -27.11 -30.97
CA GLN A 60 37.49 -28.21 -30.61
C GLN A 60 36.10 -27.66 -30.27
N SER A 61 35.13 -28.37 -30.83
CA SER A 61 33.71 -28.12 -30.92
C SER A 61 32.97 -28.13 -29.58
N THR A 62 32.10 -27.13 -29.44
CA THR A 62 30.87 -27.07 -28.64
C THR A 62 30.39 -28.38 -28.02
N GLU A 63 30.67 -28.56 -26.72
CA GLU A 63 29.82 -29.36 -25.85
C GLU A 63 28.71 -28.48 -25.28
N HIS A 64 27.51 -29.05 -25.25
CA HIS A 64 26.27 -28.44 -24.80
C HIS A 64 26.41 -27.84 -23.40
N VAL A 65 26.32 -26.52 -23.27
CA VAL A 65 26.14 -25.85 -21.98
C VAL A 65 24.69 -26.07 -21.54
N SER A 66 24.49 -26.99 -20.60
CA SER A 66 23.24 -27.12 -19.86
C SER A 66 22.84 -25.74 -19.29
N ARG A 67 21.61 -25.31 -19.58
CA ARG A 67 20.98 -24.16 -18.89
C ARG A 67 20.55 -24.63 -17.51
N GLU A 68 21.49 -24.74 -16.59
CA GLU A 68 21.16 -24.78 -15.18
C GLU A 68 20.91 -23.34 -14.74
N THR A 69 19.71 -23.07 -14.23
CA THR A 69 19.42 -21.85 -13.47
C THR A 69 20.37 -21.88 -12.26
N PRO A 70 21.27 -20.90 -12.07
CA PRO A 70 22.18 -20.92 -10.93
C PRO A 70 21.34 -20.96 -9.65
N GLY A 71 21.62 -21.95 -8.80
CA GLY A 71 21.15 -21.94 -7.43
C GLY A 71 21.65 -20.67 -6.74
N MET A 72 20.81 -20.13 -5.86
CA MET A 72 21.08 -18.89 -5.13
C MET A 72 22.30 -19.08 -4.22
N ASP A 73 23.46 -18.53 -4.60
CA ASP A 73 24.67 -18.53 -3.78
C ASP A 73 24.62 -17.35 -2.80
N GLU A 74 25.08 -17.54 -1.55
CA GLU A 74 25.14 -16.48 -0.52
C GLU A 74 26.10 -15.32 -0.89
N ASP A 75 26.87 -15.47 -1.97
CA ASP A 75 27.89 -14.54 -2.46
C ASP A 75 27.39 -13.56 -3.55
N ASP A 76 26.11 -13.61 -3.96
CA ASP A 76 25.58 -12.70 -4.97
C ASP A 76 25.68 -11.21 -4.52
N PRO A 77 26.17 -10.30 -5.38
CA PRO A 77 26.25 -8.88 -5.04
C PRO A 77 24.86 -8.32 -4.65
N PRO A 78 24.75 -7.44 -3.63
CA PRO A 78 23.46 -6.93 -3.16
C PRO A 78 22.53 -6.39 -4.26
N LEU A 79 23.11 -5.76 -5.29
CA LEU A 79 22.37 -5.24 -6.44
C LEU A 79 21.79 -6.35 -7.34
N ALA A 80 22.51 -7.46 -7.52
CA ALA A 80 22.02 -8.59 -8.29
C ALA A 80 20.81 -9.23 -7.58
N MET A 81 20.88 -9.37 -6.26
CA MET A 81 19.78 -9.90 -5.46
C MET A 81 18.54 -8.98 -5.49
N GLU A 82 18.72 -7.66 -5.43
CA GLU A 82 17.63 -6.69 -5.58
C GLU A 82 16.98 -6.77 -6.97
N ALA A 83 17.78 -6.91 -8.03
CA ALA A 83 17.27 -7.08 -9.39
C ALA A 83 16.49 -8.39 -9.56
N LEU A 84 16.96 -9.50 -8.99
CA LEU A 84 16.25 -10.78 -9.03
C LEU A 84 14.91 -10.71 -8.29
N ARG A 85 14.89 -10.12 -7.09
CA ARG A 85 13.63 -9.88 -6.35
C ARG A 85 12.66 -9.02 -7.16
N ALA A 86 13.19 -7.99 -7.82
CA ALA A 86 12.36 -7.11 -8.63
C ALA A 86 11.69 -7.86 -9.79
N VAL A 87 12.44 -8.71 -10.50
CA VAL A 87 11.89 -9.55 -11.57
C VAL A 87 10.83 -10.50 -11.03
N GLN A 88 11.07 -11.12 -9.86
CA GLN A 88 10.12 -12.03 -9.23
C GLN A 88 8.79 -11.32 -8.87
N ILE A 89 8.87 -10.13 -8.28
CA ILE A 89 7.71 -9.37 -7.83
C ILE A 89 6.92 -8.74 -8.98
N LEU A 90 7.62 -8.18 -9.97
CA LEU A 90 6.95 -7.59 -11.14
C LEU A 90 6.36 -8.65 -12.07
N ASN A 91 6.90 -9.87 -12.03
CA ASN A 91 6.40 -11.03 -12.77
C ASN A 91 6.13 -10.73 -14.26
N PRO A 92 7.10 -10.18 -15.02
CA PRO A 92 6.85 -9.74 -16.40
C PRO A 92 6.48 -10.88 -17.35
N SER A 93 6.89 -12.12 -17.05
CA SER A 93 6.49 -13.30 -17.82
C SER A 93 5.07 -13.78 -17.49
N GLY A 94 4.51 -13.36 -16.35
CA GLY A 94 3.23 -13.86 -15.85
C GLY A 94 3.27 -15.32 -15.38
N GLU A 95 4.44 -15.95 -15.28
CA GLU A 95 4.58 -17.37 -14.96
C GLU A 95 4.44 -17.67 -13.46
N ILE A 96 4.73 -16.67 -12.60
CA ILE A 96 4.58 -16.83 -11.14
C ILE A 96 3.14 -16.55 -10.76
N ILE A 97 2.36 -17.60 -10.49
CA ILE A 97 0.95 -17.49 -10.13
C ILE A 97 0.76 -17.76 -8.64
N MET A 98 0.05 -16.87 -7.96
CA MET A 98 -0.46 -17.11 -6.62
C MET A 98 -1.78 -17.90 -6.71
N PRO A 99 -2.01 -18.88 -5.83
CA PRO A 99 -3.19 -19.73 -5.90
C PRO A 99 -4.46 -18.90 -5.67
N ARG A 100 -5.51 -19.18 -6.48
CA ARG A 100 -6.81 -18.51 -6.37
C ARG A 100 -7.70 -19.27 -5.38
N PRO A 101 -8.47 -18.60 -4.51
CA PRO A 101 -9.44 -19.25 -3.65
C PRO A 101 -10.62 -19.82 -4.46
N ASP A 102 -11.25 -20.88 -3.94
CA ASP A 102 -12.41 -21.52 -4.59
C ASP A 102 -13.66 -20.63 -4.63
N HIS A 103 -13.72 -19.64 -3.75
CA HIS A 103 -14.80 -18.65 -3.66
C HIS A 103 -14.21 -17.25 -3.43
N PRO A 104 -14.93 -16.18 -3.86
CA PRO A 104 -14.50 -14.81 -3.60
C PRO A 104 -14.28 -14.57 -2.10
N ARG A 105 -13.13 -14.01 -1.74
CA ARG A 105 -12.82 -13.60 -0.37
C ARG A 105 -13.02 -12.09 -0.23
N VAL A 106 -14.05 -11.67 0.52
CA VAL A 106 -14.24 -10.26 0.87
C VAL A 106 -13.62 -9.99 2.23
N ILE A 107 -12.52 -9.23 2.21
CA ILE A 107 -11.64 -8.97 3.34
C ILE A 107 -11.74 -7.48 3.72
N CYS A 108 -12.25 -7.21 4.92
CA CYS A 108 -12.22 -5.89 5.52
C CYS A 108 -10.87 -5.65 6.20
N VAL A 109 -10.17 -4.58 5.82
CA VAL A 109 -8.90 -4.18 6.44
C VAL A 109 -9.19 -3.12 7.49
N ALA A 110 -9.19 -3.51 8.77
CA ALA A 110 -9.71 -2.67 9.85
C ALA A 110 -8.76 -2.57 11.05
N ASN A 111 -8.69 -1.36 11.62
CA ASN A 111 -8.07 -1.04 12.90
C ASN A 111 -8.46 0.39 13.32
N GLN A 112 -8.83 0.57 14.59
CA GLN A 112 -9.25 1.86 15.16
C GLN A 112 -8.11 2.86 15.33
N LYS A 113 -6.85 2.42 15.28
CA LYS A 113 -5.71 3.35 15.31
C LYS A 113 -5.39 3.84 13.89
N GLY A 114 -5.26 5.17 13.76
CA GLY A 114 -4.71 5.80 12.55
C GLY A 114 -3.23 5.44 12.37
N GLY A 115 -2.77 5.32 11.12
CA GLY A 115 -1.35 5.15 10.83
C GLY A 115 -0.74 3.76 11.10
N VAL A 116 -1.55 2.73 11.38
CA VAL A 116 -1.05 1.35 11.55
C VAL A 116 -0.76 0.60 10.24
N GLY A 117 -0.97 1.26 9.10
CA GLY A 117 -0.74 0.68 7.77
C GLY A 117 -1.93 -0.06 7.17
N LYS A 118 -3.18 0.34 7.46
CA LYS A 118 -4.41 -0.19 6.81
C LYS A 118 -4.36 -0.06 5.29
N THR A 119 -4.44 1.16 4.80
CA THR A 119 -4.35 1.49 3.38
C THR A 119 -3.09 0.92 2.74
N THR A 120 -1.94 1.09 3.40
CA THR A 120 -0.68 0.55 2.90
C THR A 120 -0.74 -0.96 2.72
N THR A 121 -1.34 -1.69 3.66
CA THR A 121 -1.53 -3.14 3.54
C THR A 121 -2.51 -3.47 2.43
N THR A 122 -3.67 -2.79 2.38
CA THR A 122 -4.70 -2.97 1.37
C THR A 122 -4.12 -2.84 -0.04
N VAL A 123 -3.44 -1.74 -0.34
CA VAL A 123 -2.86 -1.43 -1.65
C VAL A 123 -1.81 -2.47 -2.04
N ASN A 124 -0.85 -2.76 -1.15
CA ASN A 124 0.27 -3.63 -1.51
C ASN A 124 -0.14 -5.10 -1.63
N LEU A 125 -1.03 -5.60 -0.77
CA LEU A 125 -1.56 -6.96 -0.93
C LEU A 125 -2.36 -7.09 -2.24
N ALA A 126 -3.19 -6.10 -2.56
CA ALA A 126 -3.99 -6.10 -3.77
C ALA A 126 -3.11 -6.11 -5.05
N VAL A 127 -2.07 -5.26 -5.07
CA VAL A 127 -1.11 -5.21 -6.19
C VAL A 127 -0.36 -6.52 -6.34
N ALA A 128 0.17 -7.10 -5.24
CA ALA A 128 0.86 -8.39 -5.30
C ALA A 128 -0.06 -9.50 -5.84
N LEU A 129 -1.26 -9.66 -5.27
CA LEU A 129 -2.20 -10.68 -5.72
C LEU A 129 -2.55 -10.52 -7.20
N ALA A 130 -2.75 -9.28 -7.67
CA ALA A 130 -3.10 -8.99 -9.06
C ALA A 130 -1.96 -9.24 -10.06
N LEU A 131 -0.73 -8.84 -9.74
CA LEU A 131 0.47 -9.13 -10.54
C LEU A 131 0.73 -10.65 -10.65
N HIS A 132 0.26 -11.41 -9.67
CA HIS A 132 0.39 -12.86 -9.62
C HIS A 132 -0.91 -13.60 -9.99
N GLY A 133 -1.72 -12.97 -10.83
CA GLY A 133 -2.80 -13.63 -11.56
C GLY A 133 -4.14 -13.70 -10.85
N ASN A 134 -4.35 -13.05 -9.70
CA ASN A 134 -5.66 -12.97 -9.06
C ASN A 134 -6.44 -11.76 -9.57
N ARG A 135 -7.76 -11.88 -9.68
CA ARG A 135 -8.66 -10.74 -9.94
C ARG A 135 -8.99 -10.08 -8.62
N VAL A 136 -8.63 -8.80 -8.48
CA VAL A 136 -8.73 -8.09 -7.22
C VAL A 136 -9.55 -6.81 -7.39
N LEU A 137 -10.46 -6.58 -6.44
CA LEU A 137 -11.15 -5.30 -6.26
C LEU A 137 -10.70 -4.67 -4.95
N VAL A 138 -10.34 -3.39 -4.97
CA VAL A 138 -10.16 -2.57 -3.79
C VAL A 138 -11.33 -1.60 -3.69
N VAL A 139 -12.01 -1.57 -2.56
CA VAL A 139 -13.01 -0.53 -2.23
C VAL A 139 -12.37 0.40 -1.22
N ASP A 140 -12.06 1.62 -1.65
CA ASP A 140 -11.63 2.68 -0.73
C ASP A 140 -12.86 3.19 0.01
N LEU A 141 -12.90 3.03 1.34
CA LEU A 141 -14.02 3.45 2.17
C LEU A 141 -13.60 4.53 3.18
N ASP A 142 -12.36 5.03 3.09
CA ASP A 142 -11.89 6.15 3.90
C ASP A 142 -12.13 7.45 3.12
N PRO A 143 -12.88 8.43 3.66
CA PRO A 143 -13.08 9.73 3.00
C PRO A 143 -11.80 10.50 2.65
N GLN A 144 -10.64 10.07 3.18
CA GLN A 144 -9.33 10.60 2.78
C GLN A 144 -8.84 10.10 1.41
N GLY A 145 -9.43 9.06 0.82
CA GLY A 145 -9.07 8.58 -0.52
C GLY A 145 -7.65 8.02 -0.64
N ASN A 146 -7.08 7.52 0.45
CA ASN A 146 -5.67 7.13 0.49
C ASN A 146 -5.38 5.88 -0.37
N ALA A 147 -6.32 4.93 -0.46
CA ALA A 147 -6.13 3.74 -1.30
C ALA A 147 -6.24 4.12 -2.78
N SER A 148 -7.18 5.00 -3.10
CA SER A 148 -7.36 5.61 -4.43
C SER A 148 -6.08 6.32 -4.88
N THR A 149 -5.47 7.10 -3.98
CA THR A 149 -4.17 7.73 -4.21
C THR A 149 -3.06 6.70 -4.44
N GLY A 150 -2.92 5.71 -3.57
CA GLY A 150 -1.87 4.68 -3.67
C GLY A 150 -1.96 3.78 -4.91
N LEU A 151 -3.14 3.72 -5.54
CA LEU A 151 -3.39 3.01 -6.80
C LEU A 151 -3.44 3.94 -8.02
N ASN A 152 -3.19 5.24 -7.85
CA ASN A 152 -3.28 6.26 -8.90
C ASN A 152 -4.61 6.26 -9.65
N VAL A 153 -5.71 6.09 -8.92
CA VAL A 153 -7.07 6.14 -9.47
C VAL A 153 -7.67 7.54 -9.25
N PRO A 154 -8.28 8.15 -10.28
CA PRO A 154 -8.98 9.42 -10.16
C PRO A 154 -10.00 9.42 -9.00
N HIS A 155 -9.90 10.42 -8.12
CA HIS A 155 -10.76 10.57 -6.94
C HIS A 155 -10.95 12.04 -6.53
N HIS A 156 -10.91 12.96 -7.50
CA HIS A 156 -11.26 14.36 -7.25
C HIS A 156 -12.79 14.55 -7.24
N ALA A 157 -13.26 15.70 -6.73
CA ALA A 157 -14.68 16.03 -6.74
C ALA A 157 -15.30 15.84 -8.14
N GLY A 158 -16.48 15.22 -8.18
CA GLY A 158 -17.22 14.91 -9.41
C GLY A 158 -16.80 13.62 -10.13
N VAL A 159 -15.78 12.90 -9.64
CA VAL A 159 -15.54 11.50 -10.06
C VAL A 159 -16.52 10.61 -9.29
N PRO A 160 -17.27 9.73 -9.95
CA PRO A 160 -18.10 8.75 -9.26
C PRO A 160 -17.27 7.89 -8.32
N ASP A 161 -17.76 7.67 -7.11
CA ASP A 161 -17.03 7.00 -6.04
C ASP A 161 -17.93 6.09 -5.18
N VAL A 162 -17.39 5.55 -4.09
CA VAL A 162 -18.16 4.69 -3.20
C VAL A 162 -19.36 5.39 -2.54
N TYR A 163 -19.37 6.73 -2.41
CA TYR A 163 -20.53 7.47 -1.91
C TYR A 163 -21.75 7.22 -2.81
N ASP A 164 -21.60 7.32 -4.13
CA ASP A 164 -22.69 7.09 -5.09
C ASP A 164 -23.28 5.69 -4.96
N CYS A 165 -22.44 4.70 -4.63
CA CYS A 165 -22.88 3.32 -4.40
C CYS A 165 -23.71 3.19 -3.12
N LEU A 166 -23.31 3.90 -2.05
CA LEU A 166 -23.93 3.79 -0.73
C LEU A 166 -25.21 4.61 -0.59
N ILE A 167 -25.23 5.81 -1.18
CA ILE A 167 -26.31 6.79 -1.05
C ILE A 167 -27.26 6.70 -2.25
N ASP A 168 -26.71 6.84 -3.46
CA ASP A 168 -27.50 6.95 -4.69
C ASP A 168 -27.85 5.62 -5.36
N ASN A 169 -27.29 4.51 -4.84
CA ASN A 169 -27.47 3.16 -5.37
C ASN A 169 -26.95 2.97 -6.80
N VAL A 170 -25.93 3.73 -7.18
CA VAL A 170 -25.21 3.49 -8.42
C VAL A 170 -24.57 2.10 -8.35
N PRO A 171 -24.68 1.25 -9.39
CA PRO A 171 -24.03 -0.05 -9.40
C PRO A 171 -22.51 0.07 -9.23
N LEU A 172 -21.93 -0.76 -8.35
CA LEU A 172 -20.49 -0.74 -8.06
C LEU A 172 -19.61 -0.88 -9.33
N ALA A 173 -20.12 -1.57 -10.35
CA ALA A 173 -19.44 -1.78 -11.63
C ALA A 173 -19.32 -0.51 -12.49
N GLU A 174 -20.22 0.46 -12.31
CA GLU A 174 -20.17 1.75 -13.02
C GLU A 174 -19.16 2.71 -12.39
N VAL A 175 -18.83 2.47 -11.11
CA VAL A 175 -17.91 3.27 -10.31
C VAL A 175 -16.50 2.66 -10.29
N ALA A 176 -16.40 1.34 -10.37
CA ALA A 176 -15.12 0.63 -10.35
C ALA A 176 -14.24 1.02 -11.55
N GLN A 177 -13.03 1.47 -11.27
CA GLN A 177 -12.03 1.86 -12.26
C GLN A 177 -10.90 0.85 -12.29
N GLN A 178 -10.45 0.48 -13.49
CA GLN A 178 -9.28 -0.37 -13.65
C GLN A 178 -8.01 0.40 -13.29
N VAL A 179 -7.10 -0.22 -12.54
CA VAL A 179 -5.80 0.38 -12.19
C VAL A 179 -4.86 0.31 -13.39
N ASP A 180 -4.27 1.45 -13.76
CA ASP A 180 -3.37 1.54 -14.90
C ASP A 180 -2.13 0.64 -14.71
N GLY A 181 -1.71 -0.03 -15.77
CA GLY A 181 -0.60 -0.98 -15.75
C GLY A 181 -0.85 -2.32 -15.03
N ILE A 182 -2.02 -2.54 -14.40
CA ILE A 182 -2.33 -3.79 -13.67
C ILE A 182 -3.72 -4.31 -14.07
N PRO A 183 -3.83 -5.11 -15.16
CA PRO A 183 -5.12 -5.44 -15.77
C PRO A 183 -6.13 -6.15 -14.86
N ASN A 184 -5.66 -6.92 -13.88
CA ASN A 184 -6.51 -7.70 -12.97
C ASN A 184 -6.89 -6.94 -11.69
N LEU A 185 -6.53 -5.66 -11.56
CA LEU A 185 -6.79 -4.85 -10.38
C LEU A 185 -7.76 -3.72 -10.70
N TYR A 186 -8.79 -3.62 -9.88
CA TYR A 186 -9.81 -2.57 -9.95
C TYR A 186 -9.91 -1.85 -8.61
N CYS A 187 -10.29 -0.58 -8.64
CA CYS A 187 -10.52 0.23 -7.46
C CYS A 187 -11.86 0.97 -7.58
N VAL A 188 -12.68 0.91 -6.53
CA VAL A 188 -13.78 1.84 -6.31
C VAL A 188 -13.21 2.96 -5.45
N PRO A 189 -13.07 4.19 -6.00
CA PRO A 189 -12.41 5.26 -5.28
C PRO A 189 -13.28 5.81 -4.14
N ALA A 190 -12.66 6.64 -3.30
CA ALA A 190 -13.33 7.50 -2.33
C ALA A 190 -12.91 8.94 -2.55
N THR A 191 -13.89 9.84 -2.53
CA THR A 191 -13.71 11.29 -2.59
C THR A 191 -14.09 11.91 -1.24
N ILE A 192 -13.91 13.23 -1.15
CA ILE A 192 -14.32 14.01 0.03
C ILE A 192 -15.83 13.94 0.29
N ASP A 193 -16.65 13.63 -0.73
CA ASP A 193 -18.11 13.53 -0.60
C ASP A 193 -18.51 12.38 0.33
N LEU A 194 -17.68 11.33 0.41
CA LEU A 194 -17.87 10.20 1.33
C LEU A 194 -17.93 10.62 2.81
N ALA A 195 -17.34 11.76 3.19
CA ALA A 195 -17.44 12.28 4.55
C ALA A 195 -18.90 12.64 4.93
N GLY A 196 -19.73 13.02 3.95
CA GLY A 196 -21.15 13.28 4.13
C GLY A 196 -22.00 12.02 4.27
N ALA A 197 -21.55 10.89 3.71
CA ALA A 197 -22.31 9.63 3.69
C ALA A 197 -22.70 9.14 5.08
N GLU A 198 -21.84 9.31 6.10
CA GLU A 198 -22.15 8.86 7.46
C GLU A 198 -23.41 9.50 8.04
N ILE A 199 -23.65 10.77 7.72
CA ILE A 199 -24.83 11.50 8.20
C ILE A 199 -26.06 11.06 7.42
N GLU A 200 -25.93 10.96 6.09
CA GLU A 200 -27.06 10.62 5.20
C GLU A 200 -27.55 9.18 5.41
N LEU A 201 -26.60 8.24 5.59
CA LEU A 201 -26.89 6.84 5.86
C LEU A 201 -27.82 6.65 7.07
N VAL A 202 -27.84 7.56 8.05
CA VAL A 202 -28.73 7.45 9.22
C VAL A 202 -30.20 7.34 8.81
N SER A 203 -30.62 8.04 7.76
CA SER A 203 -32.00 8.04 7.28
C SER A 203 -32.33 6.86 6.35
N VAL A 204 -31.30 6.13 5.92
CA VAL A 204 -31.41 5.10 4.89
C VAL A 204 -31.87 3.77 5.48
N VAL A 205 -32.81 3.11 4.81
CA VAL A 205 -33.27 1.76 5.20
C VAL A 205 -32.17 0.73 4.93
N ALA A 206 -31.94 -0.14 5.91
CA ALA A 206 -30.91 -1.17 5.88
C ALA A 206 -29.53 -0.63 5.50
N ARG A 207 -29.23 0.57 6.02
CA ARG A 207 -28.01 1.35 5.83
C ARG A 207 -26.72 0.60 6.13
N GLU A 208 -26.76 -0.37 7.04
CA GLU A 208 -25.60 -1.17 7.44
C GLU A 208 -25.16 -2.16 6.36
N SER A 209 -26.02 -2.47 5.38
CA SER A 209 -25.80 -3.52 4.37
C SER A 209 -25.75 -2.98 2.94
N ARG A 210 -25.57 -1.66 2.77
CA ARG A 210 -25.51 -1.02 1.44
C ARG A 210 -24.32 -1.53 0.64
N LEU A 211 -23.12 -1.52 1.24
CA LEU A 211 -21.92 -2.02 0.58
C LEU A 211 -22.02 -3.50 0.22
N ALA A 212 -22.58 -4.32 1.12
CA ALA A 212 -22.77 -5.75 0.89
C ALA A 212 -23.63 -6.03 -0.35
N ARG A 213 -24.72 -5.26 -0.53
CA ARG A 213 -25.58 -5.35 -1.72
C ARG A 213 -24.85 -4.90 -2.99
N ALA A 214 -24.10 -3.80 -2.91
CA ALA A 214 -23.35 -3.26 -4.03
C ALA A 214 -22.28 -4.26 -4.54
N ILE A 215 -21.52 -4.87 -3.62
CA ILE A 215 -20.52 -5.90 -3.96
C ILE A 215 -21.19 -7.15 -4.53
N ALA A 216 -22.29 -7.62 -3.93
CA ALA A 216 -23.01 -8.80 -4.41
C ALA A 216 -23.60 -8.62 -5.82
N GLY A 217 -23.98 -7.39 -6.18
CA GLY A 217 -24.52 -7.02 -7.49
C GLY A 217 -23.48 -6.87 -8.60
N HIS A 218 -22.18 -6.93 -8.29
CA HIS A 218 -21.13 -6.77 -9.30
C HIS A 218 -21.12 -7.97 -10.28
N PRO A 219 -21.11 -7.73 -11.61
CA PRO A 219 -21.24 -8.79 -12.62
C PRO A 219 -19.97 -9.65 -12.74
N VAL A 220 -18.79 -9.06 -12.50
CA VAL A 220 -17.51 -9.78 -12.48
C VAL A 220 -17.30 -10.39 -11.09
N LYS A 221 -16.90 -11.67 -11.06
CA LYS A 221 -16.44 -12.33 -9.83
C LYS A 221 -14.96 -12.05 -9.62
N PHE A 222 -14.64 -11.31 -8.57
CA PHE A 222 -13.28 -11.14 -8.10
C PHE A 222 -12.87 -12.33 -7.23
N ASP A 223 -11.59 -12.67 -7.25
CA ASP A 223 -11.03 -13.69 -6.37
C ASP A 223 -10.83 -13.08 -4.96
N TYR A 224 -10.46 -11.80 -4.91
CA TYR A 224 -10.32 -11.01 -3.68
C TYR A 224 -11.05 -9.67 -3.80
N VAL A 225 -11.73 -9.28 -2.73
CA VAL A 225 -12.25 -7.91 -2.54
C VAL A 225 -11.69 -7.37 -1.24
N PHE A 226 -10.83 -6.36 -1.29
CA PHE A 226 -10.35 -5.66 -0.11
C PHE A 226 -11.18 -4.40 0.13
N ILE A 227 -11.59 -4.17 1.38
CA ILE A 227 -12.27 -2.94 1.79
C ILE A 227 -11.33 -2.18 2.73
N ASP A 228 -10.85 -1.01 2.30
CA ASP A 228 -9.97 -0.15 3.10
C ASP A 228 -10.82 0.73 4.03
N CYS A 229 -10.78 0.47 5.33
CA CYS A 229 -11.64 1.18 6.28
C CYS A 229 -11.01 2.46 6.85
N PRO A 230 -11.83 3.47 7.19
CA PRO A 230 -11.39 4.61 7.97
C PRO A 230 -10.95 4.17 9.39
N PRO A 231 -10.19 5.02 10.12
CA PRO A 231 -9.77 4.72 11.50
C PRO A 231 -10.90 4.79 12.54
N SER A 232 -12.11 5.19 12.17
CA SER A 232 -13.28 5.29 13.05
C SER A 232 -14.15 4.03 13.01
N LEU A 233 -14.96 3.81 14.04
CA LEU A 233 -16.02 2.80 14.05
C LEU A 233 -17.39 3.46 13.75
N GLY A 234 -17.48 4.13 12.61
CA GLY A 234 -18.70 4.75 12.11
C GLY A 234 -19.55 3.81 11.23
N LEU A 235 -20.59 4.37 10.60
CA LEU A 235 -21.48 3.61 9.70
C LEU A 235 -20.75 3.09 8.45
N LEU A 236 -19.67 3.74 8.01
CA LEU A 236 -18.82 3.25 6.93
C LEU A 236 -18.13 1.94 7.33
N THR A 237 -17.45 1.92 8.48
CA THR A 237 -16.81 0.71 9.00
C THR A 237 -17.81 -0.40 9.29
N VAL A 238 -19.01 -0.08 9.77
CA VAL A 238 -20.10 -1.08 9.92
C VAL A 238 -20.50 -1.66 8.56
N ASN A 239 -20.61 -0.84 7.52
CA ASN A 239 -20.89 -1.33 6.15
C ASN A 239 -19.80 -2.27 5.66
N ALA A 240 -18.53 -1.94 5.86
CA ALA A 240 -17.41 -2.81 5.52
C ALA A 240 -17.48 -4.16 6.24
N LEU A 241 -17.71 -4.14 7.55
CA LEU A 241 -17.82 -5.35 8.36
C LEU A 241 -19.07 -6.19 8.02
N CYS A 242 -20.16 -5.57 7.58
CA CYS A 242 -21.34 -6.29 7.11
C CYS A 242 -21.16 -6.89 5.71
N ALA A 243 -20.30 -6.29 4.88
CA ALA A 243 -20.01 -6.76 3.53
C ALA A 243 -18.94 -7.88 3.49
N ALA A 244 -18.02 -7.88 4.45
CA ALA A 244 -16.91 -8.82 4.50
C ALA A 244 -17.27 -10.19 5.09
N GLN A 245 -16.55 -11.22 4.69
CA GLN A 245 -16.53 -12.52 5.39
C GLN A 245 -15.37 -12.57 6.38
N GLU A 246 -14.31 -11.82 6.09
CA GLU A 246 -13.05 -11.88 6.81
C GLU A 246 -12.59 -10.49 7.22
N VAL A 247 -11.93 -10.39 8.37
CA VAL A 247 -11.22 -9.19 8.80
C VAL A 247 -9.71 -9.46 8.81
N LEU A 248 -8.97 -8.60 8.14
CA LEU A 248 -7.52 -8.48 8.25
C LEU A 248 -7.19 -7.29 9.15
N ILE A 249 -6.40 -7.53 10.20
CA ILE A 249 -6.01 -6.50 11.16
C ILE A 249 -4.51 -6.23 11.05
N PRO A 250 -4.10 -5.08 10.48
CA PRO A 250 -2.72 -4.60 10.55
C PRO A 250 -2.43 -4.07 11.96
N ILE A 251 -1.33 -4.50 12.57
CA ILE A 251 -0.95 -4.13 13.93
C ILE A 251 0.46 -3.58 13.93
N GLN A 252 0.61 -2.34 14.36
CA GLN A 252 1.91 -1.75 14.65
C GLN A 252 2.43 -2.25 15.99
N CYS A 253 3.64 -2.81 16.03
CA CYS A 253 4.26 -3.37 17.23
C CYS A 253 4.73 -2.28 18.23
N GLU A 254 3.78 -1.60 18.86
CA GLU A 254 3.99 -0.55 19.85
C GLU A 254 3.28 -0.87 21.17
N TYR A 255 3.58 -0.10 22.21
CA TYR A 255 3.13 -0.35 23.59
C TYR A 255 1.62 -0.61 23.73
N TYR A 256 0.77 0.15 23.02
CA TYR A 256 -0.69 0.03 23.10
C TYR A 256 -1.31 -0.93 22.06
N ALA A 257 -0.51 -1.77 21.39
CA ALA A 257 -0.97 -2.64 20.31
C ALA A 257 -2.07 -3.62 20.77
N LEU A 258 -1.87 -4.29 21.92
CA LEU A 258 -2.81 -5.29 22.42
C LEU A 258 -4.11 -4.69 22.95
N GLU A 259 -4.05 -3.51 23.59
CA GLU A 259 -5.24 -2.84 24.11
C GLU A 259 -6.17 -2.40 22.97
N GLY A 260 -5.62 -1.73 21.95
CA GLY A 260 -6.39 -1.32 20.77
C GLY A 260 -6.96 -2.51 20.00
N LEU A 261 -6.21 -3.61 19.94
CA LEU A 261 -6.67 -4.84 19.32
C LEU A 261 -7.87 -5.45 20.07
N ASN A 262 -7.82 -5.55 21.39
CA ASN A 262 -8.94 -6.08 22.18
C ASN A 262 -10.22 -5.26 21.99
N GLN A 263 -10.11 -3.93 21.96
CA GLN A 263 -11.25 -3.05 21.69
C GLN A 263 -11.82 -3.28 20.29
N LEU A 264 -10.97 -3.43 19.27
CA LEU A 264 -11.40 -3.76 17.91
C LEU A 264 -12.13 -5.10 17.84
N ILE A 265 -11.58 -6.16 18.46
CA ILE A 265 -12.20 -7.49 18.50
C ILE A 265 -13.58 -7.45 19.14
N ASN A 266 -13.74 -6.72 20.25
CA ASN A 266 -15.06 -6.57 20.89
C ASN A 266 -16.08 -5.93 19.96
N ASN A 267 -15.67 -4.91 19.20
CA ASN A 267 -16.55 -4.25 18.23
C ASN A 267 -16.89 -5.14 17.04
N ILE A 268 -15.93 -5.91 16.52
CA ILE A 268 -16.17 -6.91 15.48
C ILE A 268 -17.17 -7.97 15.99
N ASN A 269 -17.05 -8.42 17.24
CA ASN A 269 -17.97 -9.37 17.84
C ASN A 269 -19.40 -8.82 17.96
N LEU A 270 -19.57 -7.53 18.25
CA LEU A 270 -20.90 -6.90 18.26
C LEU A 270 -21.53 -6.92 16.86
N VAL A 271 -20.78 -6.58 15.81
CA VAL A 271 -21.26 -6.67 14.42
C VAL A 271 -21.55 -8.11 14.05
N ARG A 272 -20.68 -9.06 14.43
CA ARG A 272 -20.89 -10.48 14.17
C ARG A 272 -22.20 -11.00 14.78
N GLN A 273 -22.48 -10.64 16.03
CA GLN A 273 -23.67 -11.12 16.74
C GLN A 273 -24.98 -10.55 16.19
N HIS A 274 -24.98 -9.31 15.71
CA HIS A 274 -26.22 -8.60 15.39
C HIS A 274 -26.46 -8.40 13.88
N LEU A 275 -25.41 -8.42 13.06
CA LEU A 275 -25.49 -8.00 11.65
C LEU A 275 -24.86 -9.01 10.68
N ASN A 276 -23.72 -9.62 11.04
CA ASN A 276 -22.99 -10.53 10.15
C ASN A 276 -22.42 -11.76 10.88
N PRO A 277 -23.24 -12.81 11.12
CA PRO A 277 -22.83 -14.00 11.88
C PRO A 277 -21.64 -14.77 11.30
N THR A 278 -21.35 -14.60 10.01
CA THR A 278 -20.26 -15.27 9.29
C THR A 278 -18.92 -14.54 9.39
N LEU A 279 -18.88 -13.31 9.91
CA LEU A 279 -17.67 -12.51 9.99
C LEU A 279 -16.61 -13.15 10.92
N ASP A 280 -15.43 -13.45 10.38
CA ASP A 280 -14.30 -13.96 11.16
C ASP A 280 -13.06 -13.07 11.05
N VAL A 281 -12.32 -12.96 12.15
CA VAL A 281 -10.98 -12.36 12.10
C VAL A 281 -10.03 -13.43 11.59
N SER A 282 -9.69 -13.39 10.31
CA SER A 282 -8.92 -14.46 9.68
C SER A 282 -7.42 -14.20 9.71
N THR A 283 -7.02 -12.92 9.67
CA THR A 283 -5.63 -12.53 9.40
C THR A 283 -5.20 -11.37 10.28
N ILE A 284 -4.02 -11.48 10.88
CA ILE A 284 -3.32 -10.41 11.58
C ILE A 284 -1.95 -10.22 10.91
N LEU A 285 -1.62 -8.98 10.54
CA LEU A 285 -0.33 -8.64 9.94
C LEU A 285 0.42 -7.67 10.84
N LEU A 286 1.66 -8.02 11.20
CA LEU A 286 2.52 -7.12 11.98
C LEU A 286 3.17 -6.10 11.04
N THR A 287 2.99 -4.81 11.34
CA THR A 287 3.44 -3.70 10.50
C THR A 287 4.40 -2.78 11.23
N MET A 288 5.20 -2.05 10.44
CA MET A 288 6.21 -1.09 10.92
C MET A 288 7.17 -1.67 11.96
N TYR A 289 7.47 -2.96 11.83
CA TYR A 289 8.28 -3.70 12.78
C TYR A 289 9.72 -3.19 12.79
N ASP A 290 10.25 -2.90 13.99
CA ASP A 290 11.62 -2.44 14.20
C ASP A 290 12.40 -3.47 15.05
N ARG A 291 13.18 -4.30 14.36
CA ARG A 291 14.06 -5.35 14.93
C ARG A 291 15.08 -4.83 15.94
N ARG A 292 15.31 -3.53 16.01
CA ARG A 292 16.26 -2.94 16.98
C ARG A 292 15.65 -2.78 18.37
N THR A 293 14.33 -2.97 18.50
CA THR A 293 13.60 -2.69 19.73
C THR A 293 13.07 -3.98 20.36
N ARG A 294 13.43 -4.22 21.63
CA ARG A 294 12.90 -5.35 22.41
C ARG A 294 11.37 -5.28 22.58
N LEU A 295 10.81 -4.08 22.53
CA LEU A 295 9.37 -3.88 22.61
C LEU A 295 8.65 -4.50 21.39
N ALA A 296 9.21 -4.34 20.19
CA ALA A 296 8.60 -4.92 18.99
C ALA A 296 8.58 -6.45 19.07
N ASP A 297 9.67 -7.06 19.56
CA ASP A 297 9.78 -8.51 19.75
C ASP A 297 8.78 -9.02 20.80
N ALA A 298 8.65 -8.31 21.93
CA ALA A 298 7.70 -8.66 22.97
C ALA A 298 6.25 -8.60 22.46
N VAL A 299 5.89 -7.52 21.76
CA VAL A 299 4.54 -7.35 21.18
C VAL A 299 4.27 -8.41 20.10
N GLU A 300 5.23 -8.70 19.23
CA GLU A 300 5.10 -9.79 18.26
C GLU A 300 4.83 -11.12 18.95
N GLN A 301 5.63 -11.47 19.95
CA GLN A 301 5.49 -12.73 20.68
C GLN A 301 4.11 -12.83 21.36
N ASP A 302 3.66 -11.76 22.00
CA ASP A 302 2.35 -11.74 22.68
C ASP A 302 1.19 -11.89 21.68
N VAL A 303 1.24 -11.20 20.54
CA VAL A 303 0.24 -11.32 19.49
C VAL A 303 0.23 -12.74 18.91
N ARG A 304 1.40 -13.33 18.66
CA ARG A 304 1.50 -14.73 18.18
C ARG A 304 1.00 -15.73 19.22
N ASN A 305 1.32 -15.53 20.50
CA ASN A 305 0.83 -16.39 21.58
C ASN A 305 -0.70 -16.36 21.71
N HIS A 306 -1.30 -15.19 21.52
CA HIS A 306 -2.75 -15.02 21.69
C HIS A 306 -3.56 -15.45 20.47
N PHE A 307 -3.10 -15.13 19.25
CA PHE A 307 -3.87 -15.32 18.02
C PHE A 307 -3.37 -16.48 17.15
N GLY A 308 -2.21 -17.04 17.47
CA GLY A 308 -1.66 -18.25 16.86
C GLY A 308 -1.66 -18.19 15.33
N ALA A 309 -2.37 -19.15 14.73
CA ALA A 309 -2.43 -19.33 13.29
C ALA A 309 -3.03 -18.12 12.53
N LYS A 310 -3.73 -17.19 13.19
CA LYS A 310 -4.28 -15.99 12.52
C LYS A 310 -3.20 -14.98 12.17
N VAL A 311 -2.04 -15.01 12.85
CA VAL A 311 -0.93 -14.10 12.57
C VAL A 311 -0.13 -14.61 11.36
N LEU A 312 0.14 -13.73 10.40
CA LEU A 312 1.04 -14.04 9.28
C LEU A 312 2.47 -14.23 9.79
N ASN A 313 3.22 -15.14 9.17
CA ASN A 313 4.64 -15.27 9.43
C ASN A 313 5.40 -14.07 8.88
N ALA A 314 4.97 -13.56 7.72
CA ALA A 314 5.48 -12.31 7.17
C ALA A 314 5.28 -11.14 8.14
N VAL A 315 6.31 -10.30 8.29
CA VAL A 315 6.28 -9.05 9.06
C VAL A 315 6.71 -7.90 8.18
N ILE A 316 5.98 -6.79 8.23
CA ILE A 316 6.32 -5.61 7.41
C ILE A 316 7.27 -4.71 8.20
N PRO A 317 8.53 -4.56 7.77
CA PRO A 317 9.49 -3.72 8.48
C PRO A 317 9.14 -2.24 8.31
N ARG A 318 9.62 -1.40 9.23
CA ARG A 318 9.66 0.05 8.97
C ARG A 318 10.58 0.32 7.79
N ASN A 319 10.03 0.86 6.70
CA ASN A 319 10.75 1.08 5.45
C ASN A 319 10.34 2.41 4.80
N VAL A 320 11.32 3.23 4.41
CA VAL A 320 11.08 4.56 3.83
C VAL A 320 10.40 4.47 2.46
N ARG A 321 10.75 3.48 1.63
CA ARG A 321 10.17 3.29 0.29
C ARG A 321 8.68 2.98 0.34
N VAL A 322 8.25 2.22 1.35
CA VAL A 322 6.83 1.95 1.60
C VAL A 322 6.06 3.25 1.88
N SER A 323 6.67 4.18 2.62
CA SER A 323 6.08 5.49 2.92
C SER A 323 6.14 6.47 1.75
N GLU A 324 7.15 6.36 0.87
CA GLU A 324 7.31 7.22 -0.30
C GLU A 324 6.37 6.83 -1.44
N ALA A 325 6.15 5.53 -1.69
CA ALA A 325 5.45 5.03 -2.87
C ALA A 325 4.07 5.68 -3.13
N PRO A 326 3.20 5.93 -2.13
CA PRO A 326 1.92 6.60 -2.36
C PRO A 326 2.04 8.01 -2.94
N SER A 327 3.12 8.74 -2.63
CA SER A 327 3.35 10.09 -3.19
C SER A 327 3.62 10.09 -4.70
N TYR A 328 3.92 8.91 -5.27
CA TYR A 328 4.07 8.67 -6.71
C TYR A 328 2.85 7.96 -7.32
N GLY A 329 1.78 7.76 -6.55
CA GLY A 329 0.62 6.98 -6.99
C GLY A 329 0.94 5.48 -7.19
N GLN A 330 1.89 4.95 -6.43
CA GLN A 330 2.38 3.58 -6.63
C GLN A 330 2.34 2.76 -5.35
N SER A 331 2.22 1.44 -5.51
CA SER A 331 2.54 0.46 -4.49
C SER A 331 4.06 0.36 -4.35
N VAL A 332 4.58 -0.07 -3.18
CA VAL A 332 6.02 -0.35 -3.04
C VAL A 332 6.49 -1.43 -4.02
N LEU A 333 5.59 -2.33 -4.44
CA LEU A 333 5.86 -3.39 -5.40
C LEU A 333 6.07 -2.86 -6.83
N THR A 334 5.57 -1.67 -7.16
CA THR A 334 5.77 -1.05 -8.47
C THR A 334 6.75 0.12 -8.41
N TYR A 335 6.86 0.79 -7.26
CA TYR A 335 7.80 1.89 -7.02
C TYR A 335 9.24 1.42 -6.80
N ASP A 336 9.45 0.45 -5.90
CA ASP A 336 10.77 -0.08 -5.56
C ASP A 336 10.69 -1.59 -5.26
N PRO A 337 10.50 -2.43 -6.31
CA PRO A 337 10.29 -3.86 -6.16
C PRO A 337 11.51 -4.62 -5.60
N GLY A 338 12.71 -4.06 -5.70
CA GLY A 338 13.91 -4.66 -5.08
C GLY A 338 13.96 -4.47 -3.55
N SER A 339 13.15 -3.54 -3.02
CA SER A 339 13.21 -3.16 -1.62
C SER A 339 12.74 -4.26 -0.67
N ARG A 340 13.22 -4.20 0.57
CA ARG A 340 12.76 -5.09 1.66
C ARG A 340 11.26 -4.93 1.94
N GLY A 341 10.71 -3.73 1.77
CA GLY A 341 9.28 -3.49 1.95
C GLY A 341 8.44 -4.21 0.91
N ALA A 342 8.85 -4.13 -0.36
CA ALA A 342 8.22 -4.89 -1.45
C ALA A 342 8.29 -6.39 -1.21
N THR A 343 9.48 -6.90 -0.85
CA THR A 343 9.68 -8.32 -0.53
C THR A 343 8.74 -8.79 0.58
N SER A 344 8.64 -8.07 1.69
CA SER A 344 7.78 -8.46 2.81
C SER A 344 6.28 -8.42 2.48
N TYR A 345 5.82 -7.47 1.66
CA TYR A 345 4.42 -7.47 1.21
C TYR A 345 4.13 -8.57 0.18
N PHE A 346 5.08 -8.89 -0.70
CA PHE A 346 4.97 -10.03 -1.60
C PHE A 346 4.86 -11.35 -0.82
N GLU A 347 5.72 -11.56 0.18
CA GLU A 347 5.66 -12.72 1.08
C GLU A 347 4.31 -12.80 1.83
N ALA A 348 3.84 -11.67 2.36
CA ALA A 348 2.54 -11.60 3.04
C ALA A 348 1.37 -11.94 2.10
N ALA A 349 1.39 -11.47 0.85
CA ALA A 349 0.39 -11.77 -0.16
C ALA A 349 0.41 -13.25 -0.57
N LEU A 350 1.60 -13.81 -0.77
CA LEU A 350 1.77 -15.24 -1.07
C LEU A 350 1.23 -16.11 0.08
N GLU A 351 1.57 -15.76 1.32
CA GLU A 351 1.08 -16.47 2.50
C GLU A 351 -0.45 -16.37 2.62
N LEU A 352 -1.03 -15.19 2.39
CA LEU A 352 -2.48 -14.98 2.38
C LEU A 352 -3.17 -15.79 1.29
N ALA A 353 -2.57 -15.91 0.10
CA ALA A 353 -3.08 -16.71 -1.01
C ALA A 353 -3.09 -18.20 -0.68
N VAL A 354 -1.96 -18.72 -0.20
CA VAL A 354 -1.83 -20.13 0.19
C VAL A 354 -2.82 -20.51 1.29
N ARG A 355 -2.98 -19.66 2.31
CA ARG A 355 -3.97 -19.87 3.39
C ARG A 355 -5.42 -19.83 2.89
N GLY A 356 -5.69 -19.05 1.85
CA GLY A 356 -7.02 -18.87 1.26
C GLY A 356 -7.56 -20.09 0.52
N VAL A 357 -6.70 -20.99 0.05
CA VAL A 357 -7.12 -22.24 -0.60
C VAL A 357 -7.29 -23.37 0.41
N ASN A 358 -6.52 -23.37 1.49
CA ASN A 358 -6.53 -24.44 2.50
C ASN A 358 -7.72 -24.39 3.47
N THR A 359 -8.52 -23.33 3.46
CA THR A 359 -9.64 -23.13 4.39
C THR A 359 -10.93 -23.85 3.99
N GLY A 360 -11.01 -24.42 2.78
CA GLY A 360 -12.15 -25.24 2.33
C GLY A 360 -12.18 -26.70 2.85
N GLY A 361 -11.17 -27.12 3.62
CA GLY A 361 -10.98 -28.52 4.04
C GLY A 361 -11.45 -28.89 5.45
N ALA A 362 -12.02 -27.95 6.21
CA ALA A 362 -12.55 -28.19 7.56
C ALA A 362 -14.06 -27.94 7.59
N ALA A 363 -14.83 -28.89 7.07
CA ALA A 363 -16.28 -28.98 7.23
C ALA A 363 -16.63 -29.93 8.37
#